data_AF-A0A445M9G4-F1
#
_entry.id   AF-A0A445M9G4-F1
#
_cell.length_a   1.000
_cell.length_b   1.000
_cell.length_c   1.000
_cell.angle_alpha   90.00
_cell.angle_beta   90.00
_cell.angle_gamma   90.00
#
_symmetry.space_group_name_H-M   'P 1'
#
loop_
_entity.id
_entity.type
_entity.pdbx_description
1 polymer ?
#
loop_
_entity_poly.entity_id
_entity_poly.type
_entity_poly.pdbx_seq_one_letter_code
_entity_poly.pdbx_strand_id
1 'polypeptide(L)'
;MGGESGSPATEAAKTAAEVDEERRAALLRRITEEGGFAFVSSAEKAAGGDLREAEAAREMAWEQLHLGPWHEVVPAWRDAYAMACLHVAELRAGAGDRREALQALDMGLIMGGSLLRRDLDEAVHRIAACAEDEVVADGCADKWREGISNNRDLAEVIGRKYIRLYPASASGSLYPHTESMLSNSSQVDLDNIDFTEFPKVENLDFLDCVLEEGEMLYIPPKWWHYVRSLSTSFSVSFWWSSTAYPSEGA
;
A
#
# COMPACT_ATOMS: atom_id res chain seq x y z
N MET A 1 10.81 -43.17 37.99
CA MET A 1 10.69 -41.71 37.81
C MET A 1 11.14 -41.40 36.40
N GLY A 2 10.21 -41.37 35.44
CA GLY A 2 10.50 -40.94 34.07
C GLY A 2 10.36 -39.43 34.02
N GLY A 3 11.47 -38.73 33.86
CA GLY A 3 11.46 -37.29 33.60
C GLY A 3 11.13 -37.06 32.13
N GLU A 4 10.06 -36.33 31.87
CA GLU A 4 9.73 -35.81 30.54
C GLU A 4 10.82 -34.82 30.12
N SER A 5 11.69 -35.24 29.21
CA SER A 5 12.58 -34.34 28.48
C SER A 5 11.76 -33.65 27.39
N GLY A 6 11.27 -32.44 27.68
CA GLY A 6 10.70 -31.56 26.67
C GLY A 6 11.72 -31.30 25.57
N SER A 7 11.33 -31.46 24.30
CA SER A 7 12.22 -31.27 23.16
C SER A 7 12.55 -29.77 22.98
N PRO A 8 13.82 -29.38 22.78
CA PRO A 8 14.27 -27.97 22.78
C PRO A 8 13.60 -27.08 21.72
N ALA A 9 13.05 -27.65 20.64
CA ALA A 9 12.27 -26.90 19.64
C ALA A 9 10.94 -26.36 20.19
N THR A 10 10.32 -27.10 21.12
CA THR A 10 9.04 -26.73 21.74
C THR A 10 9.19 -25.59 22.73
N GLU A 11 10.33 -25.53 23.42
CA GLU A 11 10.66 -24.48 24.40
C GLU A 11 11.03 -23.16 23.72
N ALA A 12 11.73 -23.22 22.57
CA ALA A 12 12.07 -22.06 21.74
C ALA A 12 10.84 -21.42 21.04
N ALA A 13 9.89 -22.24 20.55
CA ALA A 13 8.65 -21.73 19.95
C ALA A 13 7.73 -21.07 20.98
N LYS A 14 7.71 -21.61 22.21
CA LYS A 14 6.90 -21.06 23.32
C LYS A 14 7.43 -19.70 23.77
N THR A 15 8.75 -19.54 23.83
CA THR A 15 9.39 -18.25 24.14
C THR A 15 9.18 -17.21 23.04
N ALA A 16 9.16 -17.60 21.76
CA ALA A 16 8.89 -16.68 20.66
C ALA A 16 7.45 -16.11 20.72
N ALA A 17 6.45 -16.97 20.98
CA ALA A 17 5.05 -16.55 21.11
C ALA A 17 4.83 -15.62 22.32
N GLU A 18 5.48 -15.88 23.45
CA GLU A 18 5.43 -15.00 24.63
C GLU A 18 6.04 -13.61 24.32
N VAL A 19 7.12 -13.56 23.53
CA VAL A 19 7.74 -12.30 23.11
C VAL A 19 6.87 -11.55 22.08
N ASP A 20 6.15 -12.26 21.21
CA ASP A 20 5.17 -11.64 20.29
C ASP A 20 3.97 -11.05 21.06
N GLU A 21 3.46 -11.77 22.05
CA GLU A 21 2.37 -11.29 22.90
C GLU A 21 2.77 -10.05 23.72
N GLU A 22 3.96 -10.05 24.33
CA GLU A 22 4.46 -8.88 25.06
C GLU A 22 4.64 -7.66 24.15
N ARG A 23 5.06 -7.86 22.89
CA ARG A 23 5.15 -6.78 21.89
C ARG A 23 3.77 -6.16 21.60
N ARG A 24 2.74 -6.98 21.44
CA ARG A 24 1.36 -6.53 21.20
C ARG A 24 0.80 -5.81 22.44
N ALA A 25 1.02 -6.37 23.63
CA ALA A 25 0.64 -5.72 24.88
C ALA A 25 1.35 -4.37 25.08
N ALA A 26 2.65 -4.28 24.76
CA ALA A 26 3.39 -3.02 24.82
C ALA A 26 2.84 -1.96 23.86
N LEU A 27 2.41 -2.36 22.66
CA LEU A 27 1.74 -1.46 21.73
C LEU A 27 0.42 -0.92 22.30
N LEU A 28 -0.43 -1.79 22.85
CA LEU A 28 -1.72 -1.37 23.43
C LEU A 28 -1.52 -0.42 24.62
N ARG A 29 -0.48 -0.62 25.44
CA ARG A 29 -0.10 0.33 26.50
C ARG A 29 0.27 1.70 25.92
N ARG A 30 1.11 1.75 24.89
CA ARG A 30 1.47 3.01 24.21
C ARG A 30 0.26 3.73 23.61
N ILE A 31 -0.66 2.99 22.98
CA ILE A 31 -1.89 3.59 22.44
C ILE A 31 -2.79 4.13 23.56
N THR A 32 -2.83 3.45 24.71
CA THR A 32 -3.54 3.94 25.90
C THR A 32 -2.98 5.27 26.39
N GLU A 33 -1.65 5.41 26.42
CA GLU A 33 -0.95 6.66 26.81
C GLU A 33 -1.30 7.83 25.88
N GLU A 34 -1.57 7.56 24.61
CA GLU A 34 -2.04 8.54 23.62
C GLU A 34 -3.57 8.78 23.66
N GLY A 35 -4.27 8.19 24.64
CA GLY A 35 -5.72 8.34 24.81
C GLY A 35 -6.57 7.42 23.93
N GLY A 36 -5.99 6.43 23.28
CA GLY A 36 -6.66 5.48 22.38
C GLY A 36 -7.47 4.37 23.08
N PHE A 37 -8.15 4.66 24.18
CA PHE A 37 -8.88 3.66 24.98
C PHE A 37 -9.94 2.88 24.17
N ALA A 38 -10.65 3.55 23.27
CA ALA A 38 -11.65 2.93 22.40
C ALA A 38 -11.00 1.96 21.40
N PHE A 39 -9.84 2.33 20.84
CA PHE A 39 -9.04 1.45 19.99
C PHE A 39 -8.63 0.19 20.76
N VAL A 40 -8.08 0.34 21.97
CA VAL A 40 -7.60 -0.80 22.77
C VAL A 40 -8.74 -1.76 23.10
N SER A 41 -9.91 -1.25 23.51
CA SER A 41 -11.08 -2.09 23.77
C SER A 41 -11.55 -2.85 22.53
N SER A 42 -11.49 -2.22 21.36
CA SER A 42 -11.90 -2.86 20.09
C SER A 42 -10.85 -3.90 19.65
N ALA A 43 -9.56 -3.60 19.82
CA ALA A 43 -8.47 -4.53 19.50
C ALA A 43 -8.51 -5.79 20.37
N GLU A 44 -8.82 -5.68 21.67
CA GLU A 44 -8.97 -6.84 22.55
C GLU A 44 -10.12 -7.77 22.12
N LYS A 45 -11.26 -7.19 21.72
CA LYS A 45 -12.39 -7.97 21.19
C LYS A 45 -12.09 -8.57 19.82
N ALA A 46 -11.36 -7.84 18.97
CA ALA A 46 -10.87 -8.33 17.69
C ALA A 46 -9.97 -9.57 17.86
N ALA A 47 -9.06 -9.54 18.84
CA ALA A 47 -8.25 -10.70 19.21
C ALA A 47 -9.10 -11.89 19.72
N GLY A 48 -10.26 -11.61 20.31
CA GLY A 48 -11.28 -12.60 20.67
C GLY A 48 -12.12 -13.13 19.50
N GLY A 49 -11.90 -12.67 18.27
CA GLY A 49 -12.57 -13.13 17.06
C GLY A 49 -13.71 -12.25 16.56
N ASP A 50 -13.89 -11.04 17.09
CA ASP A 50 -14.95 -10.13 16.65
C ASP A 50 -14.52 -9.28 15.44
N LEU A 51 -15.02 -9.64 14.26
CA LEU A 51 -14.71 -8.93 13.01
C LEU A 51 -15.18 -7.47 13.01
N ARG A 52 -16.32 -7.16 13.63
CA ARG A 52 -16.84 -5.78 13.66
C ARG A 52 -15.92 -4.88 14.47
N GLU A 53 -15.40 -5.41 15.57
CA GLU A 53 -14.46 -4.70 16.43
C GLU A 53 -13.08 -4.59 15.76
N ALA A 54 -12.67 -5.58 14.96
CA ALA A 54 -11.46 -5.48 14.13
C ALA A 54 -11.57 -4.36 13.09
N GLU A 55 -12.72 -4.25 12.41
CA GLU A 55 -12.99 -3.16 11.47
C GLU A 55 -13.06 -1.81 12.17
N ALA A 56 -13.72 -1.72 13.33
CA ALA A 56 -13.77 -0.49 14.13
C ALA A 56 -12.37 -0.04 14.58
N ALA A 57 -11.53 -0.97 15.04
CA ALA A 57 -10.13 -0.70 15.39
C ALA A 57 -9.35 -0.15 14.18
N ARG A 58 -9.56 -0.73 12.99
CA ARG A 58 -8.91 -0.29 11.75
C ARG A 58 -9.33 1.13 11.37
N GLU A 59 -10.62 1.46 11.43
CA GLU A 59 -11.13 2.80 11.12
C GLU A 59 -10.63 3.84 12.12
N MET A 60 -10.64 3.54 13.43
CA MET A 60 -10.10 4.47 14.44
C MET A 60 -8.61 4.73 14.23
N ALA A 61 -7.81 3.70 13.97
CA ALA A 61 -6.41 3.89 13.66
C ALA A 61 -6.23 4.68 12.36
N TRP A 62 -7.00 4.36 11.31
CA TRP A 62 -6.99 5.10 10.05
C TRP A 62 -7.23 6.60 10.25
N GLU A 63 -8.24 6.99 11.03
CA GLU A 63 -8.51 8.39 11.33
C GLU A 63 -7.27 9.07 11.94
N GLN A 64 -6.61 8.43 12.90
CA GLN A 64 -5.40 8.97 13.54
C GLN A 64 -4.25 9.19 12.55
N LEU A 65 -4.12 8.32 11.54
CA LEU A 65 -3.13 8.49 10.47
C LEU A 65 -3.44 9.69 9.54
N HIS A 66 -4.68 10.20 9.55
CA HIS A 66 -5.17 11.23 8.63
C HIS A 66 -5.55 12.56 9.31
N LEU A 67 -5.27 12.73 10.60
CA LEU A 67 -5.57 13.98 11.34
C LEU A 67 -4.64 15.16 11.00
N GLY A 68 -3.51 14.92 10.30
CA GLY A 68 -2.54 15.97 10.01
C GLY A 68 -1.37 15.49 9.15
N PRO A 69 -0.32 16.32 8.99
CA PRO A 69 0.89 15.96 8.27
C PRO A 69 1.49 14.65 8.80
N TRP A 70 1.90 13.76 7.90
CA TRP A 70 2.36 12.40 8.26
C TRP A 70 3.45 12.38 9.36
N HIS A 71 4.36 13.36 9.36
CA HIS A 71 5.46 13.43 10.33
C HIS A 71 5.02 13.82 11.75
N GLU A 72 3.80 14.36 11.91
CA GLU A 72 3.21 14.72 13.21
C GLU A 72 2.41 13.55 13.82
N VAL A 73 2.11 12.52 13.03
CA VAL A 73 1.40 11.33 13.52
C VAL A 73 2.33 10.51 14.43
N VAL A 74 1.86 10.26 15.66
CA VAL A 74 2.58 9.44 16.65
C VAL A 74 2.86 8.05 16.07
N PRO A 75 4.13 7.56 16.09
CA PRO A 75 4.48 6.29 15.45
C PRO A 75 3.67 5.08 15.92
N ALA A 76 3.20 5.08 17.18
CA ALA A 76 2.37 4.01 17.73
C ALA A 76 1.10 3.77 16.91
N TRP A 77 0.48 4.81 16.36
CA TRP A 77 -0.74 4.67 15.56
C TRP A 77 -0.53 3.91 14.26
N ARG A 78 0.68 3.99 13.67
CA ARG A 78 1.03 3.17 12.50
C ARG A 78 1.11 1.70 12.87
N ASP A 79 1.74 1.38 14.00
CA ASP A 79 1.80 0.01 14.50
C ASP A 79 0.39 -0.51 14.85
N ALA A 80 -0.47 0.35 15.40
CA ALA A 80 -1.86 0.03 15.71
C ALA A 80 -2.69 -0.23 14.44
N TYR A 81 -2.48 0.55 13.38
CA TYR A 81 -3.10 0.30 12.08
C TYR A 81 -2.68 -1.05 11.49
N ALA A 82 -1.39 -1.38 11.54
CA ALA A 82 -0.87 -2.69 11.13
C ALA A 82 -1.55 -3.84 11.91
N MET A 83 -1.70 -3.67 13.24
CA MET A 83 -2.37 -4.66 14.10
C MET A 83 -3.83 -4.87 13.70
N ALA A 84 -4.58 -3.79 13.48
CA ALA A 84 -5.98 -3.87 13.10
C ALA A 84 -6.16 -4.51 11.71
N CYS A 85 -5.31 -4.15 10.74
CA CYS A 85 -5.25 -4.80 9.43
C CYS A 85 -5.02 -6.30 9.53
N LEU A 86 -4.10 -6.75 10.38
CA LEU A 86 -3.83 -8.16 10.61
C LEU A 86 -5.06 -8.89 11.18
N HIS A 87 -5.72 -8.32 12.19
CA HIS A 87 -6.95 -8.91 12.75
C HIS A 87 -8.08 -9.01 11.71
N VAL A 88 -8.32 -7.95 10.93
CA VAL A 88 -9.30 -7.98 9.85
C VAL A 88 -8.95 -9.07 8.84
N ALA A 89 -7.69 -9.19 8.45
CA ALA A 89 -7.24 -10.18 7.48
C ALA A 89 -7.45 -11.62 7.96
N GLU A 90 -7.06 -11.93 9.20
CA GLU A 90 -7.22 -13.27 9.76
C GLU A 90 -8.69 -13.68 9.87
N LEU A 91 -9.56 -12.75 10.30
CA LEU A 91 -10.99 -13.01 10.45
C LEU A 91 -11.71 -13.13 9.10
N ARG A 92 -11.38 -12.27 8.13
CA ARG A 92 -11.91 -12.35 6.76
C ARG A 92 -11.46 -13.63 6.05
N ALA A 93 -10.19 -13.99 6.18
CA ALA A 93 -9.68 -15.25 5.65
C ALA A 93 -10.37 -16.47 6.29
N GLY A 94 -10.60 -16.44 7.61
CA GLY A 94 -11.36 -17.48 8.31
C GLY A 94 -12.82 -17.59 7.87
N ALA A 95 -13.42 -16.50 7.39
CA ALA A 95 -14.77 -16.47 6.82
C ALA A 95 -14.82 -16.88 5.33
N GLY A 96 -13.68 -17.07 4.67
CA GLY A 96 -13.57 -17.36 3.24
C GLY A 96 -13.46 -16.12 2.34
N ASP A 97 -13.48 -14.92 2.91
CA ASP A 97 -13.35 -13.63 2.21
C ASP A 97 -11.86 -13.30 1.97
N ARG A 98 -11.22 -14.11 1.12
CA ARG A 98 -9.78 -14.02 0.89
C ARG A 98 -9.35 -12.69 0.28
N ARG A 99 -10.12 -12.16 -0.66
CA ARG A 99 -9.77 -10.92 -1.38
C ARG A 99 -9.67 -9.78 -0.38
N GLU A 100 -10.69 -9.64 0.45
CA GLU A 100 -10.80 -8.64 1.51
C GLU A 100 -9.70 -8.82 2.56
N ALA A 101 -9.31 -10.07 2.84
CA ALA A 101 -8.18 -10.34 3.73
C ALA A 101 -6.85 -9.85 3.16
N LEU A 102 -6.56 -10.13 1.89
CA LEU A 102 -5.34 -9.67 1.23
C LEU A 102 -5.31 -8.14 1.12
N GLN A 103 -6.44 -7.51 0.77
CA GLN A 103 -6.56 -6.05 0.74
C GLN A 103 -6.25 -5.41 2.11
N ALA A 104 -6.75 -6.01 3.20
CA ALA A 104 -6.44 -5.53 4.54
C ALA A 104 -4.94 -5.64 4.86
N LEU A 105 -4.27 -6.73 4.45
CA LEU A 105 -2.83 -6.92 4.63
C LEU A 105 -2.01 -5.92 3.81
N ASP A 106 -2.38 -5.70 2.55
CA ASP A 106 -1.71 -4.71 1.69
C ASP A 106 -1.75 -3.32 2.32
N MET A 107 -2.92 -2.92 2.83
CA MET A 107 -3.04 -1.67 3.57
C MET A 107 -2.16 -1.61 4.81
N GLY A 108 -2.09 -2.71 5.57
CA GLY A 108 -1.20 -2.82 6.73
C GLY A 108 0.28 -2.70 6.35
N LEU A 109 0.70 -3.26 5.21
CA LEU A 109 2.08 -3.22 4.73
C LEU A 109 2.47 -1.84 4.19
N ILE A 110 1.51 -1.09 3.65
CA ILE A 110 1.72 0.23 3.05
C ILE A 110 1.70 1.33 4.12
N MET A 111 0.68 1.33 4.97
CA MET A 111 0.40 2.42 5.91
C MET A 111 0.83 2.11 7.35
N GLY A 112 1.01 0.83 7.65
CA GLY A 112 1.34 0.36 8.99
C GLY A 112 2.80 0.59 9.37
N GLY A 113 3.05 0.51 10.68
CA GLY A 113 4.38 0.59 11.27
C GLY A 113 5.13 -0.75 11.15
N SER A 114 6.44 -0.72 11.40
CA SER A 114 7.29 -1.90 11.20
C SER A 114 7.16 -2.96 12.31
N LEU A 115 6.48 -2.67 13.42
CA LEU A 115 6.42 -3.56 14.60
C LEU A 115 5.85 -4.95 14.24
N LEU A 116 4.82 -4.98 13.39
CA LEU A 116 4.11 -6.20 12.97
C LEU A 116 4.37 -6.54 11.51
N ARG A 117 5.45 -6.02 10.91
CA ARG A 117 5.75 -6.23 9.49
C ARG A 117 5.91 -7.71 9.16
N ARG A 118 6.63 -8.45 10.00
CA ARG A 118 6.83 -9.89 9.86
C ARG A 118 5.50 -10.65 9.93
N ASP A 119 4.66 -10.31 10.90
CA ASP A 119 3.34 -10.94 11.07
C ASP A 119 2.44 -10.73 9.85
N LEU A 120 2.44 -9.51 9.29
CA LEU A 120 1.73 -9.19 8.05
C LEU A 120 2.27 -9.99 6.87
N ASP A 121 3.60 -10.02 6.67
CA ASP A 121 4.24 -10.77 5.59
C ASP A 121 3.91 -12.28 5.71
N GLU A 122 3.99 -12.86 6.92
CA GLU A 122 3.64 -14.27 7.17
C GLU A 122 2.15 -14.55 6.90
N ALA A 123 1.26 -13.63 7.27
CA ALA A 123 -0.17 -13.74 6.98
C ALA A 123 -0.46 -13.69 5.47
N VAL A 124 0.24 -12.83 4.71
CA VAL A 124 0.13 -12.78 3.24
C VAL A 124 0.51 -14.12 2.65
N HIS A 125 1.68 -14.67 3.01
CA HIS A 125 2.12 -15.97 2.48
C HIS A 125 1.13 -17.08 2.81
N ARG A 126 0.60 -17.11 4.04
CA ARG A 126 -0.36 -18.12 4.49
C ARG A 126 -1.68 -18.04 3.73
N ILE A 127 -2.26 -16.85 3.62
CA ILE A 127 -3.55 -16.63 2.95
C ILE A 127 -3.39 -16.77 1.43
N ALA A 128 -2.25 -16.37 0.88
CA ALA A 128 -1.93 -16.51 -0.53
C ALA A 128 -1.75 -17.99 -0.93
N ALA A 129 -1.08 -18.80 -0.11
CA ALA A 129 -0.83 -20.22 -0.39
C ALA A 129 -2.12 -21.07 -0.45
N CYS A 130 -3.20 -20.65 0.19
CA CYS A 130 -4.51 -21.29 0.05
C CYS A 130 -5.14 -21.13 -1.35
N ALA A 131 -4.42 -20.63 -2.39
CA ALA A 131 -4.93 -20.40 -3.76
C ALA A 131 -4.71 -21.57 -4.71
N GLU A 132 -3.87 -22.53 -4.36
CA GLU A 132 -3.38 -23.48 -5.36
C GLU A 132 -4.48 -24.41 -5.92
N ASP A 133 -5.72 -24.31 -5.42
CA ASP A 133 -6.90 -25.01 -5.98
C ASP A 133 -7.76 -24.20 -6.97
N GLU A 134 -7.49 -22.90 -7.23
CA GLU A 134 -8.20 -22.14 -8.28
C GLU A 134 -7.24 -21.29 -9.13
N VAL A 135 -6.45 -21.97 -9.98
CA VAL A 135 -5.77 -21.29 -11.09
C VAL A 135 -6.74 -21.14 -12.26
N VAL A 136 -7.34 -19.97 -12.39
CA VAL A 136 -7.73 -19.47 -13.72
C VAL A 136 -6.48 -18.87 -14.32
N ALA A 137 -5.88 -19.59 -15.26
CA ALA A 137 -4.78 -19.10 -16.06
C ALA A 137 -5.28 -17.94 -16.93
N ASP A 138 -4.92 -16.70 -16.58
CA ASP A 138 -4.86 -15.63 -17.56
C ASP A 138 -3.39 -15.27 -17.80
N GLY A 139 -2.98 -15.34 -19.06
CA GLY A 139 -1.59 -15.28 -19.54
C GLY A 139 -0.94 -13.90 -19.45
N CYS A 140 -1.34 -13.08 -18.48
CA CYS A 140 -0.80 -11.73 -18.26
C CYS A 140 0.49 -11.75 -17.43
N ALA A 141 0.68 -12.75 -16.55
CA ALA A 141 1.79 -12.81 -15.60
C ALA A 141 3.19 -12.88 -16.26
N ASP A 142 3.28 -13.47 -17.45
CA ASP A 142 4.56 -13.65 -18.14
C ASP A 142 5.09 -12.35 -18.78
N LYS A 143 4.24 -11.33 -19.00
CA LYS A 143 4.64 -10.03 -19.55
C LYS A 143 5.34 -9.11 -18.55
N TRP A 144 5.15 -9.32 -17.25
CA TRP A 144 5.64 -8.40 -16.21
C TRP A 144 7.10 -8.64 -15.82
N ARG A 145 7.68 -9.81 -16.12
CA ARG A 145 9.07 -10.13 -15.72
C ARG A 145 10.15 -9.41 -16.52
N GLU A 146 9.86 -8.97 -17.75
CA GLU A 146 10.87 -8.31 -18.61
C GLU A 146 10.91 -6.78 -18.47
N GLY A 147 9.98 -6.17 -17.73
CA GLY A 147 9.90 -4.70 -17.56
C GLY A 147 10.61 -4.13 -16.34
N ILE A 148 11.07 -4.98 -15.41
CA ILE A 148 11.58 -4.58 -14.08
C ILE A 148 13.06 -4.21 -14.13
N SER A 149 13.42 -3.36 -15.08
CA SER A 149 14.69 -2.63 -15.04
C SER A 149 14.42 -1.20 -15.51
N ASN A 150 14.26 -0.32 -14.51
CA ASN A 150 14.18 1.15 -14.58
C ASN A 150 12.74 1.75 -14.50
N ASN A 151 12.47 2.36 -13.32
CA ASN A 151 11.62 3.54 -13.07
C ASN A 151 10.09 3.38 -12.89
N ARG A 152 9.45 4.52 -12.57
CA ARG A 152 8.29 4.76 -11.68
C ARG A 152 7.01 3.94 -11.92
N ASP A 153 6.48 3.40 -10.83
CA ASP A 153 5.17 2.72 -10.78
C ASP A 153 4.18 3.55 -9.96
N LEU A 154 2.91 3.56 -10.39
CA LEU A 154 1.79 4.05 -9.61
C LEU A 154 0.84 2.88 -9.34
N ALA A 155 0.64 2.52 -8.07
CA ALA A 155 -0.33 1.51 -7.66
C ALA A 155 -1.51 2.20 -6.96
N GLU A 156 -2.73 1.96 -7.43
CA GLU A 156 -3.94 2.41 -6.74
C GLU A 156 -4.31 1.39 -5.67
N VAL A 157 -4.49 1.86 -4.45
CA VAL A 157 -4.74 0.97 -3.31
C VAL A 157 -6.19 1.04 -2.86
N ILE A 158 -6.84 2.21 -2.96
CA ILE A 158 -8.28 2.40 -2.68
C ILE A 158 -8.83 3.46 -3.63
N GLY A 159 -9.97 3.20 -4.29
CA GLY A 159 -10.68 4.18 -5.10
C GLY A 159 -10.39 4.12 -6.60
N ARG A 160 -10.81 5.14 -7.36
CA ARG A 160 -10.71 5.17 -8.82
C ARG A 160 -10.12 6.48 -9.31
N LYS A 161 -9.14 6.40 -10.21
CA LYS A 161 -8.49 7.57 -10.81
C LYS A 161 -8.53 7.51 -12.33
N TYR A 162 -8.98 8.58 -12.95
CA TYR A 162 -8.77 8.80 -14.37
C TYR A 162 -7.33 9.29 -14.58
N ILE A 163 -6.60 8.65 -15.48
CA ILE A 163 -5.21 8.99 -15.80
C ILE A 163 -5.10 9.20 -17.31
N ARG A 164 -4.52 10.35 -17.68
CA ARG A 164 -4.12 10.67 -19.06
C ARG A 164 -2.61 10.75 -19.16
N LEU A 165 -2.03 10.06 -20.13
CA LEU A 165 -0.61 9.98 -20.38
C LEU A 165 -0.24 10.59 -21.73
N TYR A 166 0.82 11.40 -21.75
CA TYR A 166 1.46 11.86 -22.98
C TYR A 166 2.93 11.43 -23.02
N PRO A 167 3.44 11.05 -24.21
CA PRO A 167 4.83 10.68 -24.36
C PRO A 167 5.76 11.88 -24.11
N ALA A 168 6.99 11.62 -23.67
CA ALA A 168 7.99 12.67 -23.43
C ALA A 168 8.25 13.55 -24.67
N SER A 169 8.04 13.03 -25.88
CA SER A 169 8.15 13.79 -27.14
C SER A 169 7.11 14.92 -27.26
N ALA A 170 5.99 14.85 -26.54
CA ALA A 170 4.94 15.86 -26.54
C ALA A 170 5.28 17.10 -25.69
N SER A 171 6.40 17.11 -24.95
CA SER A 171 6.76 18.17 -23.99
C SER A 171 6.67 19.59 -24.57
N GLY A 172 7.13 19.80 -25.82
CA GLY A 172 7.10 21.12 -26.46
C GLY A 172 5.70 21.64 -26.81
N SER A 173 4.70 20.76 -26.76
CA SER A 173 3.29 21.05 -27.02
C SER A 173 2.43 21.05 -25.75
N LEU A 174 3.02 20.70 -24.60
CA LEU A 174 2.37 20.71 -23.29
C LEU A 174 2.75 21.92 -22.43
N TYR A 175 3.38 22.94 -23.03
CA TYR A 175 3.60 24.25 -22.40
C TYR A 175 4.12 24.18 -20.96
N PRO A 176 5.29 23.55 -20.72
CA PRO A 176 5.87 23.48 -19.39
C PRO A 176 6.10 24.87 -18.81
N HIS A 177 5.99 25.03 -17.49
CA HIS A 177 6.36 26.30 -16.86
C HIS A 177 7.85 26.62 -17.12
N THR A 178 8.15 27.90 -17.32
CA THR A 178 9.51 28.38 -17.59
C THR A 178 10.36 28.49 -16.31
N GLU A 179 9.72 28.47 -15.14
CA GLU A 179 10.38 28.48 -13.83
C GLU A 179 11.01 27.12 -13.52
N SER A 180 12.27 27.10 -13.05
CA SER A 180 13.04 25.85 -12.91
C SER A 180 12.36 24.81 -12.01
N MET A 181 11.69 25.25 -10.94
CA MET A 181 11.00 24.40 -9.96
C MET A 181 9.70 23.77 -10.49
N LEU A 182 9.11 24.32 -11.55
CA LEU A 182 7.85 23.87 -12.14
C LEU A 182 8.01 23.39 -13.58
N SER A 183 9.25 23.26 -14.06
CA SER A 183 9.56 22.88 -15.44
C SER A 183 9.05 21.50 -15.85
N ASN A 184 8.68 20.66 -14.89
CA ASN A 184 8.03 19.36 -15.06
C ASN A 184 6.50 19.39 -14.94
N SER A 185 5.90 20.56 -14.78
CA SER A 185 4.45 20.79 -14.73
C SER A 185 4.00 21.57 -15.95
N SER A 186 2.83 21.20 -16.49
CA SER A 186 2.21 21.87 -17.63
C SER A 186 1.39 23.06 -17.15
N GLN A 187 1.36 24.14 -17.94
CA GLN A 187 0.45 25.27 -17.74
C GLN A 187 -1.01 24.95 -18.14
N VAL A 188 -1.22 23.83 -18.84
CA VAL A 188 -2.52 23.46 -19.40
C VAL A 188 -3.38 22.81 -18.32
N ASP A 189 -4.54 23.42 -18.05
CA ASP A 189 -5.61 22.75 -17.31
C ASP A 189 -6.40 21.83 -18.25
N LEU A 190 -6.27 20.52 -18.06
CA LEU A 190 -6.93 19.53 -18.91
C LEU A 190 -8.43 19.37 -18.62
N ASP A 191 -8.94 19.87 -17.49
CA ASP A 191 -10.38 19.90 -17.21
C ASP A 191 -11.08 21.07 -17.94
N ASN A 192 -10.33 22.11 -18.29
CA ASN A 192 -10.84 23.30 -18.96
C ASN A 192 -9.79 23.95 -19.87
N ILE A 193 -9.49 23.31 -21.01
CA ILE A 193 -8.43 23.73 -21.92
C ILE A 193 -8.81 25.03 -22.65
N ASP A 194 -7.97 26.05 -22.53
CA ASP A 194 -8.02 27.24 -23.40
C ASP A 194 -7.23 26.98 -24.69
N PHE A 195 -7.93 26.62 -25.76
CA PHE A 195 -7.31 26.39 -27.08
C PHE A 195 -6.79 27.66 -27.76
N THR A 196 -7.18 28.86 -27.29
CA THR A 196 -6.61 30.11 -27.80
C THR A 196 -5.21 30.34 -27.26
N GLU A 197 -4.96 29.95 -26.00
CA GLU A 197 -3.66 30.05 -25.35
C GLU A 197 -2.77 28.81 -25.61
N PHE A 198 -3.37 27.61 -25.66
CA PHE A 198 -2.67 26.33 -25.80
C PHE A 198 -3.07 25.52 -27.05
N PRO A 199 -3.01 26.10 -28.26
CA PRO A 199 -3.52 25.47 -29.48
C PRO A 199 -2.83 24.14 -29.84
N LYS A 200 -1.58 23.93 -29.43
CA LYS A 200 -0.85 22.70 -29.75
C LYS A 200 -1.40 21.46 -29.06
N VAL A 201 -2.24 21.62 -28.03
CA VAL A 201 -2.80 20.49 -27.26
C VAL A 201 -3.90 19.76 -28.02
N GLU A 202 -4.62 20.47 -28.91
CA GLU A 202 -5.83 19.96 -29.58
C GLU A 202 -5.61 18.65 -30.35
N ASN A 203 -4.42 18.45 -30.93
CA ASN A 203 -4.11 17.31 -31.79
C ASN A 203 -2.99 16.42 -31.23
N LEU A 204 -2.78 16.43 -29.91
CA LEU A 204 -1.79 15.55 -29.30
C LEU A 204 -2.37 14.15 -29.10
N ASP A 205 -1.57 13.15 -29.50
CA ASP A 205 -1.84 11.76 -29.14
C ASP A 205 -1.65 11.57 -27.63
N PHE A 206 -2.60 10.89 -27.01
CA PHE A 206 -2.57 10.53 -25.59
C PHE A 206 -3.10 9.12 -25.37
N LEU A 207 -2.80 8.57 -24.18
CA LEU A 207 -3.39 7.33 -23.68
C LEU A 207 -4.20 7.66 -22.43
N ASP A 208 -5.44 7.16 -22.37
CA ASP A 208 -6.29 7.29 -21.20
C ASP A 208 -6.56 5.92 -20.57
N CYS A 209 -6.59 5.88 -19.24
CA CYS A 209 -7.10 4.75 -18.49
C CYS A 209 -7.84 5.21 -17.23
N VAL A 210 -8.71 4.34 -16.71
CA VAL A 210 -9.21 4.46 -15.35
C VAL A 210 -8.49 3.41 -14.53
N LEU A 211 -7.70 3.86 -13.56
CA LEU A 211 -7.02 3.00 -12.61
C LEU A 211 -7.98 2.68 -11.47
N GLU A 212 -8.27 1.40 -11.30
CA GLU A 212 -9.17 0.88 -10.26
C GLU A 212 -8.38 0.26 -9.09
N GLU A 213 -9.10 -0.07 -8.02
CA GLU A 213 -8.52 -0.63 -6.81
C GLU A 213 -7.76 -1.94 -7.08
N GLY A 214 -6.50 -2.01 -6.63
CA GLY A 214 -5.64 -3.18 -6.83
C GLY A 214 -4.93 -3.21 -8.19
N GLU A 215 -5.15 -2.22 -9.06
CA GLU A 215 -4.44 -2.11 -10.32
C GLU A 215 -3.13 -1.30 -10.17
N MET A 216 -2.15 -1.66 -10.99
CA MET A 216 -0.87 -0.96 -11.10
C MET A 216 -0.70 -0.40 -12.52
N LEU A 217 -0.38 0.89 -12.59
CA LEU A 217 0.00 1.57 -13.81
C LEU A 217 1.50 1.87 -13.80
N TYR A 218 2.19 1.32 -14.79
CA TYR A 218 3.55 1.74 -15.12
C TYR A 218 3.51 3.07 -15.86
N ILE A 219 4.24 4.09 -15.38
CA ILE A 219 4.37 5.39 -16.05
C ILE A 219 5.83 5.53 -16.52
N PRO A 220 6.09 5.45 -17.84
CA PRO A 220 7.46 5.48 -18.33
C PRO A 220 8.19 6.79 -17.96
N PRO A 221 9.52 6.78 -17.87
CA PRO A 221 10.29 7.96 -17.50
C PRO A 221 10.00 9.18 -18.36
N LYS A 222 9.84 10.33 -17.71
CA LYS A 222 9.57 11.65 -18.33
C LYS A 222 8.24 11.75 -19.08
N TRP A 223 7.38 10.74 -18.99
CA TRP A 223 6.03 10.87 -19.51
C TRP A 223 5.22 11.83 -18.67
N TRP A 224 4.45 12.65 -19.36
CA TRP A 224 3.51 13.57 -18.72
C TRP A 224 2.28 12.77 -18.32
N HIS A 225 1.81 12.99 -17.11
CA HIS A 225 0.65 12.30 -16.59
C HIS A 225 -0.26 13.31 -15.90
N TYR A 226 -1.53 13.26 -16.23
CA TYR A 226 -2.59 13.97 -15.55
C TYR A 226 -3.44 12.94 -14.81
N VAL A 227 -3.80 13.25 -13.57
CA VAL A 227 -4.49 12.33 -12.66
C VAL A 227 -5.67 13.08 -12.04
N ARG A 228 -6.87 12.53 -12.20
CA ARG A 228 -8.09 13.04 -11.59
C ARG A 228 -8.81 11.93 -10.82
N SER A 229 -9.01 12.17 -9.53
CA SER A 229 -9.81 11.27 -8.69
C SER A 229 -11.28 11.28 -9.12
N LEU A 230 -11.84 10.09 -9.34
CA LEU A 230 -13.27 9.88 -9.64
C LEU A 230 -14.07 9.54 -8.37
N SER A 231 -13.40 9.13 -7.31
CA SER A 231 -13.92 8.86 -5.98
C SER A 231 -12.93 9.34 -4.92
N THR A 232 -13.30 9.27 -3.64
CA THR A 232 -12.27 9.24 -2.57
C THR A 232 -11.27 8.14 -2.91
N SER A 233 -9.99 8.48 -2.95
CA SER A 233 -8.96 7.64 -3.56
C SER A 233 -7.59 7.81 -2.90
N PHE A 234 -6.82 6.74 -2.80
CA PHE A 234 -5.45 6.70 -2.27
C PHE A 234 -4.56 5.81 -3.16
N SER A 235 -3.44 6.36 -3.62
CA SER A 235 -2.43 5.62 -4.40
C SER A 235 -1.06 5.74 -3.77
N VAL A 236 -0.24 4.73 -4.01
CA VAL A 236 1.17 4.72 -3.69
C VAL A 236 1.96 4.79 -4.98
N SER A 237 2.94 5.68 -5.05
CA SER A 237 3.87 5.73 -6.16
C SER A 237 5.25 5.26 -5.71
N PHE A 238 5.85 4.34 -6.45
CA PHE A 238 7.18 3.83 -6.21
C PHE A 238 8.17 4.45 -7.19
N TRP A 239 9.28 4.98 -6.66
CA TRP A 239 10.27 5.73 -7.42
C TRP A 239 11.61 5.01 -7.33
N TRP A 240 11.92 4.20 -8.35
CA TRP A 240 13.20 3.51 -8.46
C TRP A 240 14.20 4.37 -9.23
N SER A 241 15.49 4.24 -8.92
CA SER A 241 16.60 4.75 -9.74
C SER A 241 17.59 3.63 -9.96
N SER A 242 17.95 3.38 -11.22
CA SER A 242 19.05 2.47 -11.52
C SER A 242 20.37 3.21 -11.35
N THR A 243 21.05 2.94 -10.24
CA THR A 243 22.50 3.04 -10.25
C THR A 243 23.01 1.96 -11.20
N ALA A 244 23.41 2.35 -12.40
CA ALA A 244 24.24 1.52 -13.23
C ALA A 244 25.44 1.07 -12.38
N TYR A 245 25.58 -0.23 -12.15
CA TYR A 245 26.81 -0.77 -11.60
C TYR A 245 27.94 -0.32 -12.54
N PRO A 246 29.03 0.29 -12.03
CA PRO A 246 30.18 0.53 -12.88
C PRO A 246 30.60 -0.82 -13.45
N SER A 247 30.63 -0.92 -14.77
CA SER A 247 31.24 -2.04 -15.45
C SER A 247 32.67 -2.12 -14.93
N GLU A 248 32.98 -3.18 -14.17
CA GLU A 248 34.36 -3.49 -13.83
C GLU A 248 35.17 -3.53 -15.13
N GLY A 249 36.27 -2.80 -15.12
CA GLY A 249 37.01 -2.43 -16.31
C GLY A 249 37.64 -3.59 -17.06
N ALA A 250 37.87 -3.30 -18.35
CA ALA A 250 38.96 -3.72 -19.24
C ALA A 250 39.67 -5.06 -18.98
#